data_AF-A0A7C5B0K9-F1
#
_entry.id   AF-A0A7C5B0K9-F1
#
_cell.length_a   1.000
_cell.length_b   1.000
_cell.length_c   1.000
_cell.angle_alpha   90.00
_cell.angle_beta   90.00
_cell.angle_gamma   90.00
#
_symmetry.space_group_name_H-M   'P 1'
#
loop_
_entity.id
_entity.type
_entity.pdbx_description
1 polymer ?
#
loop_
_entity_poly.entity_id
_entity_poly.type
_entity_poly.pdbx_seq_one_letter_code
_entity_poly.pdbx_strand_id
1 'polypeptide(L)'
;MTREMYVLEAPPDGKVRATHDACGMLSEDKVSHLSHVILTAVKQYAGARVTSDDTWLLKEIKRVLADELVQEQEIDRKVKAKLASYSRGIVEGSTEWDVLYRKTFEEETRKQTKV
;
A
#
# COMPACT_ATOMS: atom_id res chain seq x y z
N MET A 1 -18.72 13.80 -4.31
CA MET A 1 -17.92 13.73 -5.56
C MET A 1 -16.47 13.62 -5.11
N THR A 2 -15.76 12.51 -5.21
CA THR A 2 -15.81 11.39 -6.17
C THR A 2 -15.49 10.11 -5.41
N ARG A 3 -16.51 9.26 -5.20
CA ARG A 3 -16.35 7.90 -4.69
C ARG A 3 -16.14 7.04 -5.94
N GLU A 4 -14.90 6.97 -6.42
CA GLU A 4 -14.54 5.97 -7.42
C GLU A 4 -14.63 4.61 -6.74
N MET A 5 -15.81 4.01 -6.89
CA MET A 5 -16.01 2.58 -6.68
C MET A 5 -15.07 1.85 -7.63
N TYR A 6 -14.21 1.01 -7.06
CA TYR A 6 -13.56 -0.07 -7.78
C TYR A 6 -14.66 -0.96 -8.40
N VAL A 7 -15.03 -0.67 -9.65
CA VAL A 7 -15.86 -1.57 -10.46
C VAL A 7 -14.91 -2.64 -11.00
N LEU A 8 -14.89 -3.78 -10.31
CA LEU A 8 -14.28 -5.02 -10.76
C LEU A 8 -15.14 -5.58 -11.90
N GLU A 9 -14.85 -5.23 -13.15
CA GLU A 9 -15.34 -6.02 -14.28
C GLU A 9 -14.57 -7.34 -14.32
N ALA A 10 -15.26 -8.43 -13.98
CA ALA A 10 -14.72 -9.77 -14.02
C ALA A 10 -14.59 -10.26 -15.49
N PRO A 11 -13.44 -10.82 -15.91
CA PRO A 11 -13.28 -11.39 -17.23
C PRO A 11 -14.06 -12.72 -17.37
N PRO A 12 -14.46 -13.09 -18.60
CA PRO A 12 -15.45 -14.16 -18.87
C PRO A 12 -14.93 -15.60 -18.73
N ASP A 13 -13.67 -15.80 -18.35
CA ASP A 13 -12.98 -17.10 -18.45
C ASP A 13 -12.94 -17.93 -17.16
N GLY A 14 -13.64 -17.51 -16.10
CA GLY A 14 -13.93 -18.35 -14.93
C GLY A 14 -12.71 -18.79 -14.10
N LYS A 15 -11.52 -18.30 -14.41
CA LYS A 15 -10.31 -18.50 -13.61
C LYS A 15 -10.14 -17.32 -12.66
N VAL A 16 -10.42 -17.54 -11.38
CA VAL A 16 -10.03 -16.62 -10.31
C VAL A 16 -8.49 -16.66 -10.23
N ARG A 17 -7.82 -15.77 -10.98
CA ARG A 17 -6.41 -15.50 -10.75
C ARG A 17 -6.31 -14.88 -9.37
N ALA A 18 -5.66 -15.57 -8.44
CA ALA A 18 -5.19 -14.96 -7.20
C ALA A 18 -4.19 -13.85 -7.56
N THR A 19 -4.68 -12.62 -7.76
CA THR A 19 -3.82 -11.45 -7.95
C THR A 19 -3.71 -10.70 -6.64
N HIS A 20 -3.13 -11.33 -5.61
CA HIS A 20 -2.63 -10.60 -4.43
C HIS A 20 -1.11 -10.40 -4.46
N ASP A 21 -0.43 -10.95 -5.47
CA ASP A 21 1.03 -10.83 -5.65
C ASP A 21 1.50 -9.48 -6.23
N ALA A 22 0.58 -8.59 -6.64
CA ALA A 22 0.94 -7.31 -7.29
C ALA A 22 0.74 -6.07 -6.41
N CYS A 23 0.19 -6.18 -5.19
CA CYS A 23 -0.23 -5.02 -4.42
C CYS A 23 0.94 -4.19 -3.84
N GLY A 24 2.15 -4.75 -3.72
CA GLY A 24 3.26 -4.11 -2.99
C GLY A 24 4.37 -3.47 -3.83
N MET A 25 4.38 -3.62 -5.17
CA MET A 25 5.48 -3.14 -6.00
C MET A 25 5.07 -1.94 -6.84
N LEU A 26 5.46 -0.74 -6.38
CA LEU A 26 5.51 0.43 -7.25
C LEU A 26 6.79 0.37 -8.11
N SER A 27 6.66 0.60 -9.42
CA SER A 27 7.82 0.81 -10.29
C SER A 27 8.58 2.06 -9.84
N GLU A 28 9.89 2.08 -10.06
CA GLU A 28 10.74 3.26 -9.84
C GLU A 28 10.20 4.50 -10.54
N ASP A 29 9.66 4.36 -11.76
CA ASP A 29 9.03 5.45 -12.50
C ASP A 29 7.82 6.04 -11.76
N LYS A 30 6.99 5.17 -11.16
CA LYS A 30 5.81 5.57 -10.39
C LYS A 30 6.21 6.26 -9.09
N VAL A 31 7.23 5.73 -8.40
CA VAL A 31 7.79 6.36 -7.18
C VAL A 31 8.35 7.74 -7.53
N SER A 32 9.09 7.86 -8.63
CA SER A 32 9.64 9.13 -9.08
C SER A 32 8.53 10.13 -9.42
N HIS A 33 7.54 9.72 -10.22
CA HIS A 33 6.40 10.57 -10.56
C HIS A 33 5.64 11.04 -9.33
N LEU A 34 5.30 10.13 -8.40
CA LEU A 34 4.61 10.47 -7.16
C LEU A 34 5.42 11.43 -6.30
N SER A 35 6.75 11.25 -6.24
CA SER A 35 7.63 12.14 -5.49
C SER A 35 7.58 13.58 -6.01
N HIS A 36 7.53 13.75 -7.33
CA HIS A 36 7.37 15.06 -7.95
C HIS A 36 5.99 15.68 -7.66
N VAL A 37 4.92 14.90 -7.72
CA VAL A 37 3.57 15.37 -7.37
C VAL A 37 3.52 15.84 -5.92
N ILE A 38 4.10 15.07 -4.99
CA ILE A 38 4.18 15.44 -3.57
C ILE A 38 5.00 16.72 -3.39
N LEU A 39 6.16 16.84 -4.03
CA LEU A 39 6.98 18.05 -3.98
C LEU A 39 6.16 19.28 -4.40
N THR A 40 5.45 19.20 -5.52
CA THR A 40 4.60 20.29 -6.00
C THR A 40 3.52 20.66 -4.99
N ALA A 41 2.83 19.66 -4.41
CA ALA A 41 1.81 19.89 -3.40
C ALA A 41 2.37 20.55 -2.13
N VAL A 42 3.53 20.09 -1.65
CA VAL A 42 4.21 20.66 -0.48
C VAL A 42 4.61 22.12 -0.73
N LYS A 43 5.10 22.44 -1.93
CA LYS A 43 5.47 23.82 -2.29
C LYS A 43 4.27 24.76 -2.44
N GLN A 44 3.10 24.23 -2.81
CA GLN A 44 1.86 24.99 -2.94
C GLN A 44 1.09 25.13 -1.61
N TYR A 45 1.50 24.39 -0.58
CA TYR A 45 0.83 24.39 0.71
C TYR A 45 1.11 25.70 1.47
N ALA A 46 0.11 26.57 1.56
CA ALA A 46 0.23 27.88 2.23
C ALA A 46 0.53 27.80 3.74
N GLY A 47 0.34 26.64 4.37
CA GLY A 47 0.59 26.43 5.79
C GLY A 47 2.04 26.06 6.14
N ALA A 48 2.93 25.87 5.16
CA ALA A 48 4.33 25.56 5.40
C ALA A 48 5.25 26.42 4.54
N ARG A 49 6.35 26.91 5.12
CA ARG A 49 7.44 27.51 4.37
C ARG A 49 8.52 26.47 4.14
N VAL A 50 8.69 26.08 2.89
CA VAL A 50 9.81 25.23 2.46
C VAL A 50 11.07 26.09 2.37
N THR A 51 12.12 25.74 3.11
CA THR A 51 13.41 26.46 3.14
C THR A 51 14.55 25.69 2.48
N SER A 52 14.37 24.38 2.25
CA SER A 52 15.36 23.50 1.62
C SER A 52 15.26 23.53 0.10
N ASP A 53 16.31 23.06 -0.58
CA ASP A 53 16.29 22.90 -2.03
C ASP A 53 15.42 21.71 -2.49
N ASP A 54 14.93 21.80 -3.72
CA ASP A 54 14.05 20.78 -4.32
C ASP A 54 14.70 19.40 -4.41
N THR A 55 16.02 19.32 -4.59
CA THR A 55 16.74 18.04 -4.74
C THR A 55 16.75 17.29 -3.42
N TRP A 56 17.06 17.99 -2.33
CA TRP A 56 17.01 17.44 -0.99
C TRP A 56 15.60 16.96 -0.63
N LEU A 57 14.58 17.76 -0.91
CA LEU A 57 13.18 17.39 -0.66
C LEU A 57 12.74 16.16 -1.45
N LEU A 58 13.07 16.09 -2.75
CA LEU A 58 12.77 14.92 -3.57
C LEU A 58 13.43 13.66 -3.02
N LYS A 59 14.69 13.77 -2.57
CA LYS A 59 15.40 12.65 -1.96
C LYS A 59 14.70 12.19 -0.69
N GLU A 60 14.27 13.12 0.15
CA GLU A 60 13.58 12.79 1.40
C GLU A 60 12.19 12.18 1.16
N ILE A 61 11.43 12.73 0.20
CA ILE A 61 10.14 12.15 -0.21
C ILE A 61 10.33 10.71 -0.71
N LYS A 62 11.31 10.47 -1.59
CA LYS A 62 11.63 9.13 -2.09
C LYS A 62 12.02 8.17 -0.96
N ARG A 63 12.80 8.65 0.01
CA ARG A 63 13.21 7.87 1.18
C ARG A 63 12.01 7.44 2.02
N VAL A 64 11.14 8.39 2.37
CA VAL A 64 9.91 8.11 3.14
C VAL A 64 9.02 7.14 2.38
N LEU A 65 8.79 7.34 1.08
CA LEU A 65 8.01 6.41 0.26
C LEU A 65 8.60 4.99 0.25
N ALA A 66 9.93 4.88 0.13
CA ALA A 66 10.61 3.58 0.16
C ALA A 66 10.43 2.87 1.52
N ASP A 67 10.59 3.60 2.62
CA ASP A 67 10.41 3.07 3.97
C ASP A 67 8.97 2.57 4.19
N GLU A 68 7.98 3.36 3.79
CA GLU A 68 6.56 2.98 3.89
C GLU A 68 6.23 1.72 3.07
N LEU A 69 6.76 1.61 1.84
CA LEU A 69 6.57 0.42 1.01
C LEU A 69 7.22 -0.84 1.62
N VAL A 70 8.38 -0.70 2.25
CA VAL A 70 9.04 -1.81 2.96
C VAL A 70 8.22 -2.22 4.18
N GLN A 71 7.69 -1.25 4.93
CA GLN A 71 6.83 -1.51 6.09
C GLN A 71 5.54 -2.21 5.68
N GLU A 72 4.89 -1.78 4.60
CA GLU A 72 3.68 -2.41 4.07
C GLU A 72 3.93 -3.86 3.65
N GLN A 73 5.07 -4.14 2.99
CA GLN A 73 5.47 -5.51 2.63
C GLN A 73 5.69 -6.40 3.85
N GLU A 74 6.29 -5.85 4.91
CA GLU A 74 6.50 -6.60 6.16
C GLU A 74 5.17 -6.90 6.87
N ILE A 75 4.23 -5.96 6.84
CA ILE A 75 2.86 -6.17 7.35
C ILE A 75 2.17 -7.28 6.53
N ASP A 76 2.21 -7.22 5.20
CA ASP A 76 1.62 -8.24 4.32
C ASP A 76 2.16 -9.65 4.65
N ARG A 77 3.48 -9.78 4.80
CA ARG A 77 4.12 -11.05 5.18
C ARG A 77 3.60 -11.58 6.51
N LYS A 78 3.50 -10.72 7.53
CA LYS A 78 2.97 -11.09 8.85
C LYS A 78 1.51 -11.52 8.78
N VAL A 79 0.69 -10.80 8.00
CA VAL A 79 -0.73 -11.14 7.80
C VAL A 79 -0.86 -12.51 7.13
N LYS A 80 -0.15 -12.74 6.02
CA LYS A 80 -0.15 -14.02 5.30
C LYS A 80 0.32 -15.17 6.19
N ALA A 81 1.40 -14.99 6.94
CA ALA A 81 1.89 -15.99 7.90
C ALA A 81 0.85 -16.30 9.00
N LYS A 82 0.17 -15.27 9.52
CA LYS A 82 -0.88 -15.44 10.54
C LYS A 82 -2.10 -16.16 9.98
N LEU A 83 -2.56 -15.81 8.78
CA LEU A 83 -3.68 -16.51 8.13
C LEU A 83 -3.32 -17.97 7.80
N ALA A 84 -2.09 -18.24 7.33
CA ALA A 84 -1.62 -19.60 7.07
C ALA A 84 -1.50 -20.46 8.35
N SER A 85 -1.37 -19.85 9.52
CA SER A 85 -1.32 -20.56 10.81
C SER A 85 -2.68 -21.07 11.30
N TYR A 86 -3.79 -20.64 10.67
CA TYR A 86 -5.12 -21.05 11.09
C TYR A 86 -5.37 -22.52 10.73
N SER A 87 -5.94 -23.27 11.66
CA SER A 87 -6.20 -24.71 11.51
C SER A 87 -7.23 -25.02 10.42
N ARG A 88 -8.08 -24.06 10.07
CA ARG A 88 -8.97 -24.13 8.92
C ARG A 88 -8.18 -23.76 7.67
N GLY A 89 -8.16 -24.63 6.66
CA GLY A 89 -7.55 -24.34 5.36
C GLY A 89 -8.31 -23.23 4.65
N ILE A 90 -8.00 -21.98 4.99
CA ILE A 90 -8.61 -20.80 4.37
C ILE A 90 -7.95 -20.60 3.01
N VAL A 91 -8.76 -20.63 1.96
CA VAL A 91 -8.29 -20.49 0.58
C VAL A 91 -8.02 -19.02 0.29
N GLU A 92 -6.81 -18.70 -0.16
CA GLU A 92 -6.44 -17.35 -0.62
C GLU A 92 -7.32 -16.88 -1.77
N GLY A 93 -7.79 -15.63 -1.71
CA GLY A 93 -8.74 -15.06 -2.67
C GLY A 93 -10.21 -15.46 -2.46
N SER A 94 -10.52 -16.20 -1.39
CA SER A 94 -11.91 -16.39 -0.96
C SER A 94 -12.42 -15.16 -0.18
N THR A 95 -13.74 -14.94 -0.16
CA THR A 95 -14.34 -13.85 0.63
C THR A 95 -13.98 -13.93 2.12
N GLU A 96 -13.90 -15.15 2.68
CA GLU A 96 -13.48 -15.35 4.07
C GLU A 96 -12.03 -14.89 4.28
N TRP A 97 -11.13 -15.25 3.35
CA TRP A 97 -9.74 -14.84 3.38
C TRP A 97 -9.62 -13.31 3.28
N ASP A 98 -10.34 -12.66 2.37
CA ASP A 98 -10.30 -11.20 2.20
C ASP A 98 -10.72 -10.45 3.46
N VAL A 99 -11.81 -10.92 4.10
CA VAL A 99 -12.32 -10.34 5.34
C VAL A 99 -11.29 -10.48 6.47
N LEU A 100 -10.67 -11.67 6.60
CA LEU A 100 -9.64 -11.93 7.60
C LEU A 100 -8.36 -11.16 7.32
N TYR A 101 -7.95 -11.07 6.05
CA TYR A 101 -6.77 -10.33 5.61
C TYR A 101 -6.92 -8.87 5.99
N ARG A 102 -8.02 -8.20 5.57
CA ARG A 102 -8.25 -6.79 5.89
C ARG A 102 -8.22 -6.53 7.39
N LYS A 103 -8.95 -7.34 8.17
CA LYS A 103 -8.99 -7.19 9.63
C LYS A 103 -7.60 -7.33 10.25
N THR A 104 -6.86 -8.36 9.83
CA THR A 104 -5.53 -8.68 10.36
C THR A 104 -4.51 -7.64 9.94
N PHE A 105 -4.58 -7.16 8.70
CA PHE A 105 -3.73 -6.08 8.19
C PHE A 105 -3.88 -4.83 9.02
N GLU A 106 -5.12 -4.36 9.25
CA GLU A 106 -5.36 -3.21 10.12
C GLU A 106 -4.85 -3.42 11.56
N GLU A 107 -4.99 -4.63 12.11
CA GLU A 107 -4.42 -4.97 13.42
C GLU A 107 -2.90 -4.86 13.45
N GLU A 108 -2.22 -5.39 12.44
CA GLU A 108 -0.76 -5.33 12.33
C GLU A 108 -0.27 -3.91 12.05
N THR A 109 -0.93 -3.13 11.19
CA THR A 109 -0.62 -1.71 10.95
C THR A 109 -0.71 -0.90 12.24
N ARG A 110 -1.79 -1.05 13.02
CA ARG A 110 -1.96 -0.35 14.30
C ARG A 110 -0.88 -0.67 15.34
N LYS A 111 -0.23 -1.83 15.25
CA LYS A 111 0.91 -2.18 16.13
C LYS A 111 2.18 -1.46 15.70
N GLN A 112 2.39 -1.29 14.40
CA GLN A 112 3.60 -0.68 13.84
C GLN A 112 3.58 0.86 13.89
N THR A 113 2.41 1.51 13.83
CA THR A 113 2.29 2.99 13.91
C THR A 113 2.58 3.59 15.30
N LYS A 114 2.94 2.79 16.32
CA LYS A 114 3.14 3.28 17.71
C LYS A 114 4.50 3.96 17.98
N VAL A 115 5.14 4.55 16.97
CA VAL A 115 6.44 5.25 17.12
C VAL A 115 6.22 6.74 17.30
#